data_AF-A0A7Y2K7H8-F1
#
_entry.id   AF-A0A7Y2K7H8-F1
#
_cell.length_a   1.000
_cell.length_b   1.000
_cell.length_c   1.000
_cell.angle_alpha   90.00
_cell.angle_beta   90.00
_cell.angle_gamma   90.00
#
_symmetry.space_group_name_H-M   'P 1'
#
loop_
_entity.id
_entity.type
_entity.pdbx_description
1 polymer ?
#
loop_
_entity_poly.entity_id
_entity_poly.type
_entity_poly.pdbx_seq_one_letter_code
_entity_poly.pdbx_strand_id
1 'polypeptide(L)'
;MQKNISNIIEQAPVGIITFSLEGNIDFVNQNFEKFDILYHLETPSLLGANIFETDIFSSASLKEELKELTEGFSFEKEIREVRTNDG
;
A
#
# COMPACT_ATOMS: atom_id res chain seq x y z
N MET A 1 6.66 7.57 -25.33
CA MET A 1 5.66 8.14 -24.41
C MET A 1 5.40 7.25 -23.20
N GLN A 2 5.15 5.94 -23.37
CA GLN A 2 4.95 4.99 -22.25
C GLN A 2 6.10 4.94 -21.22
N LYS A 3 7.37 4.98 -21.66
CA LYS A 3 8.55 5.01 -20.76
C LYS A 3 8.53 6.14 -19.73
N ASN A 4 7.91 7.27 -20.04
CA ASN A 4 7.94 8.43 -19.14
C ASN A 4 6.96 8.27 -17.99
N ILE A 5 5.76 7.73 -18.23
CA ILE A 5 4.74 7.55 -17.19
C ILE A 5 5.17 6.46 -16.22
N SER A 6 5.63 5.31 -16.72
CA SER A 6 6.15 4.24 -15.85
C SER A 6 7.31 4.75 -15.00
N ASN A 7 8.24 5.51 -15.57
CA ASN A 7 9.32 6.11 -14.79
C ASN A 7 8.82 7.12 -13.74
N ILE A 8 7.77 7.88 -14.03
CA ILE A 8 7.18 8.81 -13.06
C ILE A 8 6.55 8.05 -11.89
N ILE A 9 5.75 7.01 -12.17
CA ILE A 9 5.10 6.18 -11.13
C ILE A 9 6.17 5.46 -10.27
N GLU A 10 7.21 4.94 -10.92
CA GLU A 10 8.31 4.25 -10.25
C GLU A 10 9.10 5.19 -9.33
N GLN A 11 9.34 6.43 -9.77
CA GLN A 11 10.17 7.41 -9.04
C GLN A 11 9.35 8.37 -8.15
N ALA A 12 8.01 8.24 -8.13
CA ALA A 12 7.16 9.10 -7.32
C ALA A 12 7.54 8.99 -5.84
N PRO A 13 7.66 10.09 -5.09
CA PRO A 13 8.10 10.09 -3.69
C PRO A 13 7.01 9.61 -2.71
N VAL A 14 6.22 8.62 -3.14
CA VAL A 14 5.12 7.98 -2.41
C VAL A 14 5.14 6.48 -2.73
N GLY A 15 4.66 5.66 -1.79
CA GLY A 15 4.42 4.24 -2.05
C GLY A 15 3.13 4.07 -2.84
N ILE A 16 3.18 3.29 -3.91
CA ILE A 16 2.04 3.03 -4.79
C ILE A 16 1.84 1.52 -4.89
N ILE A 17 0.61 1.07 -4.65
CA ILE A 17 0.12 -0.27 -4.95
C ILE A 17 -1.07 -0.13 -5.90
N THR A 18 -1.16 -1.00 -6.90
CA THR A 18 -2.39 -1.22 -7.67
C THR A 18 -2.82 -2.68 -7.58
N PHE A 19 -4.13 -2.90 -7.67
CA PHE A 19 -4.73 -4.22 -7.56
C PHE A 19 -6.00 -4.33 -8.41
N SER A 20 -6.35 -5.56 -8.81
CA SER A 20 -7.57 -5.86 -9.57
C SER A 20 -8.83 -5.78 -8.69
N LEU A 21 -10.02 -5.82 -9.30
CA LEU A 21 -11.29 -5.84 -8.54
C LEU A 21 -11.41 -7.05 -7.60
N GLU A 22 -10.75 -8.15 -7.94
CA GLU A 22 -10.67 -9.35 -7.11
C GLU A 22 -9.61 -9.24 -6.00
N GLY A 23 -8.85 -8.13 -5.95
CA GLY A 23 -7.86 -7.83 -4.93
C GLY A 23 -6.44 -8.28 -5.27
N ASN A 24 -6.19 -8.84 -6.46
CA ASN A 24 -4.86 -9.30 -6.82
C ASN A 24 -3.94 -8.11 -7.10
N ILE A 25 -2.85 -7.99 -6.36
CA ILE A 25 -1.85 -6.93 -6.53
C ILE A 25 -1.06 -7.17 -7.82
N ASP A 26 -1.11 -6.22 -8.74
CA ASP A 26 -0.48 -6.32 -10.06
C ASP A 26 0.71 -5.38 -10.24
N PHE A 27 0.87 -4.38 -9.37
CA PHE A 27 2.02 -3.50 -9.35
C PHE A 27 2.27 -2.90 -7.96
N VAL A 28 3.56 -2.78 -7.64
CA VAL A 28 4.09 -2.11 -6.46
C VAL A 28 5.31 -1.32 -6.93
N ASN A 29 5.39 -0.03 -6.59
CA ASN A 29 6.56 0.77 -6.97
C ASN A 29 7.74 0.56 -5.98
N GLN A 30 8.97 0.80 -6.45
CA GLN A 30 10.20 0.68 -5.63
C GLN A 30 10.18 1.49 -4.32
N ASN A 31 9.38 2.56 -4.23
CA ASN A 31 9.34 3.38 -3.03
C ASN A 31 8.42 2.80 -1.96
N PHE A 32 7.39 2.04 -2.35
CA PHE A 32 6.60 1.24 -1.41
C PHE A 32 7.48 0.19 -0.71
N GLU A 33 8.32 -0.54 -1.46
CA GLU A 33 9.26 -1.51 -0.90
C GLU A 33 10.27 -0.89 0.08
N LYS A 34 10.61 0.39 -0.09
CA LYS A 34 11.47 1.10 0.87
C LYS A 34 10.73 1.44 2.17
N PHE A 35 9.43 1.71 2.09
CA PHE A 35 8.58 1.93 3.26
C PHE A 35 8.36 0.66 4.07
N ASP A 36 8.31 -0.50 3.41
CA ASP A 36 8.26 -1.82 4.03
C ASP A 36 9.37 -1.98 5.10
N ILE A 37 10.60 -1.65 4.72
CA ILE A 37 11.79 -1.69 5.60
C ILE A 37 11.64 -0.70 6.77
N LEU A 38 11.19 0.52 6.48
CA LEU A 38 11.09 1.61 7.46
C LEU A 38 9.99 1.37 8.51
N TYR A 39 8.87 0.79 8.10
CA TYR A 39 7.71 0.57 8.96
C TYR A 39 7.54 -0.88 9.42
N HIS A 40 8.49 -1.75 9.04
CA HIS A 40 8.48 -3.18 9.36
C HIS A 40 7.16 -3.83 8.95
N LEU A 41 6.65 -3.45 7.78
CA LEU A 41 5.54 -4.17 7.18
C LEU A 41 6.14 -5.55 6.83
N GLU A 42 5.61 -6.64 7.39
CA GLU A 42 6.13 -7.97 7.10
C GLU A 42 5.58 -8.42 5.74
N THR A 43 5.94 -7.74 4.65
CA THR A 43 5.37 -8.07 3.34
C THR A 43 6.18 -9.19 2.68
N PRO A 44 5.62 -10.41 2.53
CA PRO A 44 6.10 -11.30 1.47
C PRO A 44 5.93 -10.57 0.12
N SER A 45 6.59 -11.06 -0.94
CA SER A 45 6.45 -10.49 -2.29
C SER A 45 4.99 -10.16 -2.59
N LEU A 46 4.67 -8.86 -2.61
CA LEU A 46 3.29 -8.38 -2.67
C LEU A 46 2.66 -8.66 -4.03
N LEU A 47 3.49 -8.76 -5.07
CA LEU A 47 3.04 -9.10 -6.41
C LEU A 47 2.37 -10.47 -6.42
N GLY A 48 1.11 -10.51 -6.87
CA GLY A 48 0.29 -11.71 -6.89
C GLY A 48 -0.36 -12.07 -5.56
N ALA A 49 -0.08 -11.34 -4.47
CA ALA A 49 -0.85 -11.47 -3.23
C ALA A 49 -2.23 -10.80 -3.36
N ASN A 50 -3.16 -11.20 -2.51
CA ASN A 50 -4.48 -10.58 -2.44
C ASN A 50 -4.52 -9.51 -1.35
N ILE A 51 -4.88 -8.27 -1.70
CA ILE A 51 -4.93 -7.10 -0.80
C ILE A 51 -5.98 -7.25 0.31
N PHE A 52 -7.02 -8.05 0.10
CA PHE A 52 -8.08 -8.28 1.10
C PHE A 52 -7.72 -9.38 2.10
N GLU A 53 -6.82 -10.28 1.71
CA GLU A 53 -6.38 -11.42 2.54
C GLU A 53 -5.06 -11.10 3.28
N THR A 54 -4.19 -10.30 2.66
CA THR A 54 -2.88 -9.95 3.19
C THR A 54 -3.00 -8.76 4.13
N ASP A 55 -2.56 -8.92 5.37
CA ASP A 55 -2.57 -7.83 6.35
C ASP A 55 -1.31 -6.95 6.22
N ILE A 56 -1.27 -6.15 5.15
CA ILE A 56 -0.14 -5.25 4.84
C ILE A 56 -0.06 -4.09 5.84
N PHE A 57 -1.20 -3.67 6.39
CA PHE A 57 -1.32 -2.48 7.24
C PHE A 57 -1.93 -2.83 8.60
N SER A 58 -1.32 -3.78 9.30
CA SER A 58 -1.81 -4.33 10.57
C SER A 58 -2.05 -3.28 11.66
N SER A 59 -1.30 -2.17 11.64
CA SER A 59 -1.46 -1.05 12.57
C SER A 59 -2.64 -0.13 12.25
N ALA A 60 -3.16 -0.18 11.02
CA ALA A 60 -4.16 0.77 10.51
C ALA A 60 -5.53 0.15 10.21
N SER A 61 -5.64 -1.19 10.17
CA SER A 61 -6.90 -1.92 9.93
C SER A 61 -7.69 -1.37 8.73
N LEU A 62 -7.15 -1.50 7.52
CA LEU A 62 -7.71 -0.90 6.28
C LEU A 62 -8.71 -1.78 5.51
N LYS A 63 -9.16 -2.91 6.08
CA LYS A 63 -9.93 -3.91 5.32
C LYS A 63 -11.28 -3.40 4.81
N GLU A 64 -11.97 -2.59 5.59
CA GLU A 64 -13.27 -2.04 5.18
C GLU A 64 -13.07 -1.01 4.06
N GLU A 65 -12.12 -0.10 4.24
CA GLU A 65 -11.81 0.94 3.27
C GLU A 65 -11.31 0.36 1.93
N LEU A 66 -10.50 -0.71 1.97
CA LEU A 66 -10.09 -1.44 0.77
C LEU A 66 -11.28 -2.06 0.03
N LYS A 67 -12.28 -2.58 0.76
CA LYS A 67 -13.50 -3.13 0.15
C LYS A 67 -14.34 -2.02 -0.49
N GLU A 68 -14.48 -0.88 0.18
CA GLU A 68 -15.20 0.29 -0.34
C GLU A 68 -14.60 0.84 -1.64
N LEU A 69 -13.27 0.73 -1.83
CA LEU A 69 -12.63 1.05 -3.11
C LEU A 69 -13.18 0.23 -4.28
N THR A 70 -13.53 -1.04 -4.07
CA THR A 70 -14.13 -1.89 -5.13
C THR A 70 -15.54 -1.45 -5.51
N GLU A 71 -16.21 -0.72 -4.63
CA GLU A 71 -17.54 -0.16 -4.84
C GLU A 71 -17.47 1.28 -5.43
N GLY A 72 -16.25 1.81 -5.63
CA GLY A 72 -16.00 3.12 -6.21
C GLY A 72 -15.88 4.26 -5.19
N PHE A 73 -15.84 3.95 -3.89
CA PHE A 73 -15.67 4.95 -2.83
C PHE A 73 -14.19 5.13 -2.51
N SER A 74 -13.69 6.35 -2.67
CA SER A 74 -12.31 6.71 -2.28
C SER A 74 -12.23 7.06 -0.80
N PHE A 75 -11.09 6.79 -0.17
CA PHE A 75 -10.83 7.14 1.22
C PHE A 75 -9.44 7.74 1.42
N GLU A 76 -9.26 8.42 2.54
CA GLU A 76 -7.97 8.89 3.04
C GLU A 76 -7.90 8.59 4.55
N LYS A 77 -6.78 8.03 5.01
CA LYS A 77 -6.56 7.73 6.44
C LYS A 77 -5.18 8.21 6.86
N GLU A 78 -5.13 8.98 7.94
CA GLU A 78 -3.89 9.41 8.57
C GLU A 78 -3.51 8.42 9.68
N ILE A 79 -2.37 7.73 9.53
CA ILE A 79 -1.84 6.86 10.59
C ILE A 79 -0.96 7.72 11.49
N ARG A 80 -1.43 8.02 12.70
CA ARG A 80 -0.64 8.72 13.71
C ARG A 80 0.09 7.71 14.57
N GLU A 81 1.40 7.57 14.37
CA GLU A 81 2.23 6.86 15.34
C GLU A 81 2.41 7.75 16.58
N VAL A 82 1.74 7.41 17.69
CA VAL A 82 2.07 7.98 19.01
C VAL A 82 2.71 6.89 19.84
N ARG A 83 4.04 6.91 19.91
CA ARG A 83 4.79 6.29 21.02
C ARG A 83 5.79 7.28 21.57
N THR A 84 5.29 8.20 22.40
CA THR A 84 6.13 8.87 23.38
C THR A 84 6.22 7.97 24.61
N ASN A 85 7.23 7.09 24.63
CA ASN A 85 7.72 6.55 25.91
C ASN A 85 8.59 7.65 26.51
N ASP A 86 7.94 8.58 27.18
CA ASP A 86 8.59 9.55 28.04
C ASP A 86 9.05 8.76 29.27
N GLY A 87 10.34 8.40 29.28
CA GLY A 87 10.99 7.74 30.41
C GLY A 87 10.98 8.58 31.68
#